data_AF-A0A8H3LM34-F1
#
_entry.id   AF-A0A8H3LM34-F1
#
_cell.length_a   1.000
_cell.length_b   1.000
_cell.length_c   1.000
_cell.angle_alpha   90.00
_cell.angle_beta   90.00
_cell.angle_gamma   90.00
#
_symmetry.space_group_name_H-M   'P 1'
#
loop_
_entity.id
_entity.type
_entity.pdbx_description
1 polymer ?
#
loop_
_entity_poly.entity_id
_entity_poly.type
_entity_poly.pdbx_seq_one_letter_code
_entity_poly.pdbx_strand_id
1 'polypeptide(L)'
;MKHDSFPFTNKHPELIKPEMYLAEIIKALKGIILAGLQDGYSKESYLIKNHVNYLKKIESANNPEGYICYTAKKLLPNEESYYEKIAKIRAKYPFNPDLAFRIIWVYDLYKHIPKETKEAPPRRKLTEDEAEDVLAELLGNKL
;
A
#
# COMPACT_ATOMS: atom_id res chain seq x y z
N MET A 1 -8.80 -18.31 23.61
CA MET A 1 -7.79 -18.17 22.56
C MET A 1 -7.03 -16.90 22.83
N LYS A 2 -5.71 -16.97 23.05
CA LYS A 2 -4.87 -15.79 23.13
C LYS A 2 -4.71 -15.29 21.70
N HIS A 3 -5.41 -14.22 21.33
CA HIS A 3 -5.05 -13.49 20.13
C HIS A 3 -3.71 -12.85 20.47
N ASP A 4 -2.62 -13.41 19.93
CA ASP A 4 -1.37 -12.69 19.84
C ASP A 4 -1.66 -11.48 18.94
N SER A 5 -2.09 -10.39 19.58
CA SER A 5 -2.25 -9.09 18.97
C SER A 5 -0.91 -8.80 18.32
N PHE A 6 -0.85 -8.88 16.99
CA PHE A 6 0.31 -8.41 16.22
C PHE A 6 0.70 -7.07 16.83
N PRO A 7 1.87 -6.96 17.49
CA PRO A 7 2.25 -5.72 18.11
C PRO A 7 2.62 -4.81 16.95
N PHE A 8 1.66 -4.00 16.52
CA PHE A 8 2.01 -2.75 15.90
C PHE A 8 2.84 -2.03 16.93
N THR A 9 4.12 -1.88 16.62
CA THR A 9 4.98 -1.02 17.42
C THR A 9 4.30 0.34 17.42
N ASN A 10 3.88 0.84 18.58
CA ASN A 10 3.25 2.15 18.79
C ASN A 10 4.18 3.33 18.41
N LYS A 11 5.19 3.10 17.56
CA LYS A 11 6.09 4.12 17.06
C LYS A 11 5.30 4.97 16.08
N HIS A 12 5.21 6.27 16.38
CA HIS A 12 4.59 7.24 15.48
C HIS A 12 5.23 7.18 14.08
N PRO A 13 4.46 7.34 12.98
CA PRO A 13 5.02 7.28 11.62
C PRO A 13 6.19 8.25 11.40
N GLU A 14 6.15 9.41 12.03
CA GLU A 14 7.24 10.41 11.99
C GLU A 14 8.59 9.90 12.53
N LEU A 15 8.59 8.82 13.33
CA LEU A 15 9.80 8.20 13.89
C LEU A 15 10.33 7.04 13.02
N ILE A 16 9.62 6.69 11.95
CA ILE A 16 10.04 5.64 11.01
C ILE A 16 11.10 6.25 10.09
N LYS A 17 12.24 5.57 9.97
CA LYS A 17 13.30 5.99 9.05
C LYS A 17 12.82 5.80 7.59
N PRO A 18 13.17 6.70 6.65
CA PRO A 18 12.77 6.60 5.24
C PRO A 18 12.92 5.20 4.64
N GLU A 19 14.05 4.53 4.90
CA GLU A 19 14.40 3.20 4.40
C GLU A 19 13.50 2.06 4.95
N MET A 20 12.74 2.32 6.01
CA MET A 20 11.86 1.33 6.65
C MET A 20 10.41 1.42 6.20
N TYR A 21 10.01 2.49 5.48
CA TYR A 21 8.60 2.72 5.12
C TYR A 21 8.00 1.60 4.29
N LEU A 22 8.76 1.05 3.33
CA LEU A 22 8.31 -0.08 2.51
C LEU A 22 7.95 -1.28 3.39
N ALA A 23 8.85 -1.66 4.30
CA ALA A 23 8.64 -2.79 5.20
C ALA A 23 7.44 -2.56 6.14
N GLU A 24 7.29 -1.35 6.68
CA GLU A 24 6.18 -1.00 7.58
C GLU A 24 4.83 -0.98 6.85
N ILE A 25 4.78 -0.51 5.60
CA ILE A 25 3.56 -0.57 4.77
C ILE A 25 3.19 -2.01 4.44
N ILE A 26 4.15 -2.85 4.04
CA ILE A 26 3.90 -4.29 3.79
C ILE A 26 3.36 -4.96 5.06
N LYS A 27 3.98 -4.69 6.21
CA LYS A 27 3.55 -5.21 7.51
C LYS A 27 2.13 -4.77 7.86
N ALA A 28 1.82 -3.49 7.66
CA ALA A 28 0.49 -2.94 7.91
C ALA A 28 -0.59 -3.53 7.01
N LEU A 29 -0.32 -3.67 5.71
CA LEU A 29 -1.23 -4.32 4.75
C LEU A 29 -1.50 -5.78 5.12
N LYS A 30 -0.46 -6.54 5.50
CA LYS A 30 -0.62 -7.92 6.00
C LYS A 30 -1.46 -7.94 7.28
N GLY A 31 -1.26 -6.98 8.18
CA GLY A 31 -2.03 -6.84 9.42
C GLY A 31 -3.52 -6.61 9.21
N ILE A 32 -3.92 -5.86 8.17
CA ILE A 32 -5.34 -5.68 7.78
C ILE A 32 -5.94 -6.99 7.28
N ILE A 33 -5.21 -7.70 6.41
CA ILE A 33 -5.68 -8.96 5.82
C ILE A 33 -5.90 -10.01 6.92
N LEU A 34 -4.93 -10.16 7.82
CA LEU A 34 -5.03 -11.11 8.92
C LEU A 34 -6.19 -10.77 9.87
N ALA A 35 -6.33 -9.50 10.25
CA ALA A 35 -7.45 -9.06 11.10
C ALA A 35 -8.80 -9.29 10.42
N GLY A 36 -8.94 -8.91 9.14
CA GLY A 36 -10.17 -9.15 8.38
C GLY A 36 -10.54 -10.63 8.30
N LEU A 37 -9.57 -11.52 8.06
CA LEU A 37 -9.82 -12.96 8.04
C LEU A 37 -10.23 -13.49 9.42
N GLN A 38 -9.62 -12.99 10.50
CA GLN A 38 -9.98 -13.34 11.88
C GLN A 38 -11.39 -12.86 12.24
N ASP A 39 -11.81 -11.72 11.70
CA ASP A 39 -13.15 -11.15 11.89
C ASP A 39 -14.21 -11.79 10.98
N GLY A 40 -13.85 -12.85 10.24
CA GLY A 40 -14.78 -13.63 9.42
C GLY A 40 -15.01 -13.10 8.01
N TYR A 41 -14.26 -12.12 7.53
CA TYR A 41 -14.30 -11.72 6.12
C TYR A 41 -13.78 -12.86 5.25
N SER A 42 -14.53 -13.20 4.20
CA SER A 42 -14.09 -14.22 3.24
C SER A 42 -12.89 -13.73 2.42
N LYS A 43 -12.09 -14.69 1.91
CA LYS A 43 -10.99 -14.40 0.96
C LYS A 43 -11.46 -13.65 -0.30
N GLU A 44 -12.73 -13.80 -0.66
CA GLU A 44 -13.33 -13.13 -1.80
C GLU A 44 -13.90 -11.75 -1.48
N SER A 45 -13.95 -11.37 -0.20
CA SER A 45 -14.43 -10.06 0.19
C SER A 45 -13.56 -8.95 -0.40
N TYR A 46 -14.21 -7.82 -0.71
CA TYR A 46 -13.51 -6.66 -1.27
C TYR A 46 -12.37 -6.19 -0.37
N LEU A 47 -12.55 -6.22 0.96
CA LEU A 47 -11.52 -5.88 1.93
C LEU A 47 -10.26 -6.72 1.70
N ILE A 48 -10.39 -8.04 1.67
CA ILE A 48 -9.25 -8.95 1.55
C ILE A 48 -8.62 -8.84 0.15
N LYS A 49 -9.42 -8.95 -0.92
CA LYS A 49 -8.90 -8.90 -2.30
C LYS A 49 -8.16 -7.61 -2.61
N ASN A 50 -8.69 -6.47 -2.16
CA ASN A 50 -8.09 -5.18 -2.42
C ASN A 50 -6.71 -5.04 -1.76
N HIS A 51 -6.57 -5.42 -0.48
CA HIS A 51 -5.28 -5.32 0.23
C HIS A 51 -4.27 -6.36 -0.27
N VAL A 52 -4.70 -7.57 -0.63
CA VAL A 52 -3.84 -8.57 -1.29
C VAL A 52 -3.33 -8.06 -2.64
N ASN A 53 -4.19 -7.40 -3.42
CA ASN A 53 -3.78 -6.83 -4.71
C ASN A 53 -2.73 -5.72 -4.54
N TYR A 54 -2.83 -4.88 -3.51
CA TYR A 54 -1.78 -3.91 -3.20
C TYR A 54 -0.46 -4.60 -2.84
N LEU A 55 -0.48 -5.63 -2.00
CA LEU A 55 0.73 -6.40 -1.67
C LEU A 55 1.38 -7.01 -2.91
N LYS A 56 0.59 -7.68 -3.76
CA LYS A 56 1.10 -8.27 -5.01
C LYS A 56 1.75 -7.23 -5.91
N LYS A 57 1.15 -6.04 -6.03
CA LYS A 57 1.71 -4.96 -6.84
C LYS A 57 2.99 -4.36 -6.27
N ILE A 58 3.13 -4.31 -4.95
CA ILE A 58 4.38 -3.92 -4.29
C ILE A 58 5.46 -4.96 -4.57
N GLU A 59 5.14 -6.24 -4.36
CA GLU A 59 6.08 -7.37 -4.53
C GLU A 59 6.52 -7.56 -5.99
N SER A 60 5.65 -7.26 -6.97
CA SER A 60 5.96 -7.37 -8.39
C SER A 60 6.50 -6.10 -9.03
N ALA A 61 6.66 -5.00 -8.28
CA ALA A 61 7.15 -3.75 -8.84
C ALA A 61 8.67 -3.77 -8.99
N ASN A 62 9.18 -3.33 -10.14
CA ASN A 62 10.62 -3.10 -10.34
C ASN A 62 11.18 -2.03 -9.38
N ASN A 63 10.32 -1.13 -8.89
CA ASN A 63 10.62 -0.17 -7.84
C ASN A 63 9.46 -0.11 -6.85
N PRO A 64 9.46 -0.95 -5.80
CA PRO A 64 8.43 -0.99 -4.77
C PRO A 64 8.26 0.35 -4.03
N GLU A 65 9.36 1.05 -3.74
CA GLU A 65 9.39 2.37 -3.10
C GLU A 65 8.68 3.42 -3.95
N GLY A 66 8.98 3.43 -5.25
CA GLY A 66 8.30 4.30 -6.22
C GLY A 66 6.81 3.99 -6.33
N TYR A 67 6.43 2.72 -6.28
CA TYR A 67 5.04 2.29 -6.29
C TYR A 67 4.26 2.76 -5.06
N ILE A 68 4.82 2.61 -3.85
CA ILE A 68 4.16 3.10 -2.62
C ILE A 68 4.06 4.63 -2.62
N CYS A 69 5.07 5.35 -3.11
CA CYS A 69 5.04 6.81 -3.25
C CYS A 69 3.94 7.26 -4.24
N TYR A 70 3.84 6.60 -5.39
CA TYR A 70 2.79 6.85 -6.37
C TYR A 70 1.40 6.57 -5.77
N THR A 71 1.24 5.44 -5.08
CA THR A 71 -0.01 5.05 -4.42
C THR A 71 -0.42 6.07 -3.36
N ALA A 72 0.52 6.53 -2.53
CA ALA A 72 0.27 7.57 -1.54
C ALA A 72 -0.21 8.87 -2.19
N LYS A 73 0.47 9.37 -3.23
CA LYS A 73 0.06 10.58 -3.97
C LYS A 73 -1.33 10.43 -4.60
N LYS A 74 -1.65 9.24 -5.13
CA LYS A 74 -2.94 8.96 -5.75
C LYS A 74 -4.08 8.88 -4.73
N LEU A 75 -3.83 8.27 -3.57
CA LEU A 75 -4.84 8.07 -2.53
C LEU A 75 -5.03 9.29 -1.65
N LEU A 76 -3.97 10.07 -1.43
CA LEU A 76 -3.90 11.22 -0.54
C LEU A 76 -3.29 12.43 -1.28
N PRO A 77 -3.98 12.97 -2.31
CA PRO A 77 -3.46 14.08 -3.10
C PRO A 77 -3.26 15.38 -2.29
N ASN A 78 -4.02 15.55 -1.21
CA ASN A 78 -3.95 16.72 -0.33
C ASN A 78 -4.32 16.34 1.11
N GLU A 79 -4.17 17.26 2.05
CA GLU A 79 -4.42 16.98 3.46
C GLU A 79 -5.91 16.74 3.77
N GLU A 80 -6.81 17.43 3.08
CA GLU A 80 -8.26 17.24 3.21
C GLU A 80 -8.69 15.81 2.86
N SER A 81 -8.14 15.27 1.77
CA SER A 81 -8.42 13.90 1.31
C SER A 81 -8.03 12.84 2.36
N TYR A 82 -7.01 13.12 3.17
CA TYR A 82 -6.61 12.26 4.28
C TYR A 82 -7.67 12.26 5.40
N TYR A 83 -8.11 13.43 5.85
CA TYR A 83 -9.13 13.53 6.90
C TYR A 83 -10.47 12.94 6.45
N GLU A 84 -10.88 13.18 5.19
CA GLU A 84 -12.05 12.53 4.62
C GLU A 84 -11.94 11.00 4.63
N LYS A 85 -10.76 10.47 4.28
CA LYS A 85 -10.54 9.03 4.23
C LYS A 85 -10.68 8.42 5.61
N ILE A 86 -10.09 9.05 6.63
CA ILE A 86 -10.20 8.61 8.02
C ILE A 86 -11.65 8.63 8.47
N ALA A 87 -12.39 9.70 8.20
CA ALA A 87 -13.81 9.81 8.56
C ALA A 87 -14.63 8.68 7.92
N LYS A 88 -14.42 8.42 6.62
CA LYS A 88 -15.07 7.33 5.88
C LYS A 88 -14.74 5.95 6.45
N ILE A 89 -13.49 5.72 6.87
CA ILE A 89 -13.08 4.44 7.49
C ILE A 89 -13.75 4.26 8.84
N ARG A 90 -13.71 5.28 9.71
CA ARG A 90 -14.35 5.22 11.04
C ARG A 90 -15.86 4.99 10.93
N ALA A 91 -16.52 5.66 10.00
CA ALA A 91 -17.94 5.50 9.74
C ALA A 91 -18.30 4.11 9.16
N LYS A 92 -17.37 3.50 8.39
CA LYS A 92 -17.58 2.17 7.79
C LYS A 92 -17.41 1.02 8.79
N TYR A 93 -16.54 1.18 9.79
CA TYR A 93 -16.23 0.16 10.79
C TYR A 93 -16.51 0.63 12.22
N PRO A 94 -17.74 1.11 12.54
CA PRO A 94 -18.04 1.69 13.85
C PRO A 94 -18.00 0.65 14.97
N PHE A 95 -18.27 -0.62 14.65
CA PHE A 95 -18.26 -1.74 15.59
C PHE A 95 -16.97 -2.57 15.54
N ASN A 96 -16.00 -2.16 14.72
CA ASN A 96 -14.71 -2.82 14.62
C ASN A 96 -13.57 -1.79 14.63
N PRO A 97 -13.32 -1.16 15.79
CA PRO A 97 -12.33 -0.10 15.91
C PRO A 97 -10.90 -0.58 15.68
N ASP A 98 -10.59 -1.86 15.94
CA ASP A 98 -9.27 -2.43 15.66
C ASP A 98 -9.01 -2.51 14.15
N LEU A 99 -9.96 -3.07 13.38
CA LEU A 99 -9.84 -3.09 11.92
C LEU A 99 -9.81 -1.68 11.32
N ALA A 100 -10.64 -0.77 11.84
CA ALA A 100 -10.62 0.64 11.44
C ALA A 100 -9.23 1.26 11.66
N PHE A 101 -8.65 1.05 12.85
CA PHE A 101 -7.33 1.54 13.21
C PHE A 101 -6.25 0.98 12.29
N ARG A 102 -6.24 -0.32 12.01
CA ARG A 102 -5.28 -0.95 11.10
C ARG A 102 -5.34 -0.36 9.69
N ILE A 103 -6.53 -0.07 9.20
CA ILE A 103 -6.71 0.55 7.89
C ILE A 103 -6.19 1.99 7.93
N ILE A 104 -6.56 2.78 8.95
CA ILE A 104 -6.08 4.17 9.13
C ILE A 104 -4.56 4.21 9.21
N TRP A 105 -3.94 3.26 9.92
CA TRP A 105 -2.49 3.17 10.05
C TRP A 105 -1.76 3.12 8.71
N VAL A 106 -2.30 2.42 7.71
CA VAL A 106 -1.73 2.42 6.35
C VAL A 106 -1.79 3.82 5.71
N TYR A 107 -2.87 4.57 5.92
CA TYR A 107 -2.97 5.95 5.42
C TYR A 107 -2.05 6.91 6.18
N ASP A 108 -1.85 6.69 7.48
CA ASP A 108 -0.88 7.45 8.27
C ASP A 108 0.54 7.21 7.74
N LEU A 109 0.90 5.96 7.46
CA LEU A 109 2.17 5.63 6.81
C LEU A 109 2.30 6.33 5.45
N TYR A 110 1.27 6.30 4.60
CA TYR A 110 1.28 6.98 3.31
C TYR A 110 1.43 8.51 3.43
N LYS A 111 0.76 9.14 4.40
CA LYS A 111 0.86 10.59 4.64
C LYS A 111 2.28 11.02 4.99
N HIS A 112 3.01 10.17 5.71
CA HIS A 112 4.34 10.49 6.23
C HIS A 112 5.49 9.94 5.37
N ILE A 113 5.20 9.28 4.24
CA ILE A 113 6.24 8.95 3.26
C ILE A 113 7.03 10.24 2.94
N PRO A 114 8.36 10.23 3.11
CA PRO A 114 9.18 11.41 2.86
C PRO A 114 8.90 11.97 1.48
N LYS A 115 8.58 13.27 1.42
CA LYS A 115 8.34 13.93 0.14
C LYS A 115 9.63 14.04 -0.68
N GLU A 116 10.81 13.75 -0.12
CA GLU A 116 12.11 13.80 -0.79
C GLU A 116 12.44 12.55 -1.63
N THR A 117 11.69 11.46 -1.52
CA THR A 117 11.57 10.42 -2.57
C THR A 117 10.78 10.94 -3.78
N LYS A 118 11.07 12.19 -4.18
CA LYS A 118 10.29 13.03 -5.10
C LYS A 118 10.59 12.75 -6.55
N GLU A 119 11.77 12.20 -6.83
CA GLU A 119 12.00 11.59 -8.12
C GLU A 119 11.34 10.21 -8.07
N ALA A 120 10.18 10.10 -8.71
CA ALA A 120 9.86 8.83 -9.35
C ALA A 120 11.14 8.38 -10.07
N PRO A 121 11.56 7.09 -10.00
CA PRO A 121 12.70 6.65 -10.78
C PRO A 121 12.49 7.23 -12.18
N PRO A 122 13.45 8.01 -12.72
CA PRO A 122 13.24 8.65 -14.00
C PRO A 122 12.74 7.56 -14.93
N ARG A 123 11.59 7.80 -15.60
CA ARG A 123 11.09 6.85 -16.60
C ARG A 123 12.28 6.57 -17.49
N ARG A 124 12.85 5.37 -17.38
CA ARG A 124 14.04 5.04 -18.16
C ARG A 124 13.59 5.16 -19.60
N LYS A 125 14.10 6.16 -20.30
CA LYS A 125 13.91 6.26 -21.74
C LYS A 125 14.61 5.04 -22.31
N LEU A 126 13.84 4.13 -22.89
CA LEU A 126 14.39 3.06 -23.70
C LEU A 126 15.13 3.72 -24.87
N THR A 127 16.26 3.15 -25.28
CA THR A 127 16.82 3.47 -26.60
C THR A 127 15.86 2.98 -27.68
N GLU A 128 16.07 3.43 -28.92
CA GLU A 128 15.25 2.97 -30.05
C GLU A 128 15.30 1.45 -30.17
N ASP A 129 16.49 0.85 -30.09
CA ASP A 129 16.70 -0.61 -30.09
C ASP A 129 15.95 -1.33 -28.96
N GLU A 130 15.99 -0.81 -27.73
CA GLU A 130 15.29 -1.43 -26.59
C GLU A 130 13.78 -1.30 -26.69
N ALA A 131 13.29 -0.21 -27.31
CA ALA A 131 11.88 -0.04 -27.58
C ALA A 131 11.41 -0.96 -28.70
N GLU A 132 12.23 -1.18 -29.73
CA GLU A 132 11.97 -2.12 -30.82
C GLU A 132 11.96 -3.57 -30.33
N ASP A 133 12.88 -3.97 -29.46
CA ASP A 133 12.89 -5.31 -28.85
C ASP A 133 11.63 -5.57 -28.03
N VAL A 134 11.22 -4.62 -27.19
CA VAL A 134 9.97 -4.71 -26.40
C VAL A 134 8.75 -4.71 -27.33
N LEU A 135 8.75 -3.92 -28.41
CA LEU A 135 7.68 -3.91 -29.39
C LEU A 135 7.59 -5.26 -30.14
N ALA A 136 8.73 -5.85 -30.50
CA ALA A 136 8.81 -7.16 -31.13
C ALA A 136 8.32 -8.27 -30.20
N GLU A 137 8.61 -8.20 -28.89
CA GLU A 137 8.06 -9.13 -27.89
C GLU A 137 6.54 -9.01 -27.77
N LEU A 138 6.02 -7.78 -27.70
CA LEU A 138 4.57 -7.50 -27.62
C LEU A 138 3.81 -7.97 -28.87
N LEU A 139 4.41 -7.79 -30.05
CA LEU A 139 3.84 -8.23 -31.33
C LEU A 139 4.12 -9.72 -31.62
N GLY A 140 5.11 -10.30 -30.94
CA GLY A 140 5.62 -11.65 -31.14
C GLY A 140 4.96 -12.73 -30.28
N ASN A 141 4.11 -12.36 -29.31
CA ASN A 141 3.28 -13.34 -28.60
C ASN A 141 2.19 -13.90 -29.52
N LYS A 142 2.55 -15.04 -30.13
CA LYS A 142 1.63 -16.07 -30.60
C LYS A 142 0.57 -16.39 -29.53
N LEU A 143 -0.65 -16.59 -30.03
CA LEU A 143 -1.81 -17.25 -29.40
C LEU A 143 -1.46 -18.36 -28.40
#